data_AF-A0A940N492-F1
#
_entry.id   AF-A0A940N492-F1
#
_cell.length_a   1.000
_cell.length_b   1.000
_cell.length_c   1.000
_cell.angle_alpha   90.00
_cell.angle_beta   90.00
_cell.angle_gamma   90.00
#
_symmetry.space_group_name_H-M   'P 1'
#
loop_
_entity.id
_entity.type
_entity.pdbx_description
1 polymer ?
#
loop_
_entity_poly.entity_id
_entity_poly.type
_entity_poly.pdbx_seq_one_letter_code
_entity_poly.pdbx_strand_id
1 'polypeptide(L)'
;MAEALFSAYFAEGRDIGDGTVLAAIGDAAGLSPGRAATMLASDELAKEVAKDAARATGLGGVPAVILDRQLIISGAQPAEAMAEAIRAALRTVT
;
A
#
# COMPACT_ATOMS: atom_id res chain seq x y z
N MET A 1 -4.52 -8.76 0.20
CA MET A 1 -3.57 -8.59 1.32
C MET A 1 -3.71 -7.25 2.02
N ALA A 2 -3.56 -6.11 1.32
CA ALA A 2 -3.60 -4.79 1.97
C ALA A 2 -4.90 -4.54 2.78
N GLU A 3 -6.06 -4.88 2.22
CA GLU A 3 -7.35 -4.79 2.92
C GLU A 3 -7.41 -5.63 4.20
N ALA A 4 -6.82 -6.84 4.18
CA ALA A 4 -6.77 -7.70 5.36
C ALA A 4 -5.89 -7.10 6.46
N LEU A 5 -4.76 -6.48 6.12
CA LEU A 5 -3.92 -5.76 7.06
C LEU A 5 -4.64 -4.52 7.63
N PHE A 6 -5.35 -3.77 6.80
CA PHE A 6 -6.16 -2.64 7.24
C PHE A 6 -7.29 -3.07 8.19
N SER A 7 -8.04 -4.14 7.88
CA SER A 7 -9.05 -4.69 8.78
C SER A 7 -8.45 -5.14 10.11
N ALA A 8 -7.36 -5.92 10.06
CA ALA A 8 -6.69 -6.43 11.24
C ALA A 8 -6.25 -5.31 12.19
N TYR A 9 -5.72 -4.21 11.66
CA TYR A 9 -5.27 -3.08 12.46
C TYR A 9 -6.41 -2.16 12.89
N PHE A 10 -7.20 -1.64 11.95
CA PHE A 10 -8.19 -0.59 12.22
C PHE A 10 -9.51 -1.10 12.80
N ALA A 11 -9.94 -2.32 12.45
CA ALA A 11 -11.23 -2.86 12.86
C ALA A 11 -11.09 -3.92 13.97
N GLU A 12 -10.05 -4.75 13.91
CA GLU A 12 -9.88 -5.90 14.83
C GLU A 12 -8.91 -5.61 15.98
N GLY A 13 -8.15 -4.51 15.92
CA GLY A 13 -7.19 -4.11 16.96
C GLY A 13 -6.02 -5.07 17.14
N ARG A 14 -5.67 -5.84 16.11
CA ARG A 14 -4.57 -6.80 16.14
C ARG A 14 -3.23 -6.07 15.97
N ASP A 15 -2.19 -6.58 16.64
CA ASP A 15 -0.84 -6.07 16.51
C ASP A 15 -0.19 -6.57 15.21
N ILE A 16 -0.22 -5.73 14.17
CA ILE A 16 0.43 -6.01 12.89
C ILE A 16 1.96 -5.75 12.92
N GLY A 17 2.53 -5.39 14.06
CA GLY A 17 3.97 -5.39 14.29
C GLY A 17 4.51 -6.78 14.70
N ASP A 18 3.64 -7.68 15.15
CA ASP A 18 3.99 -9.06 15.48
C ASP A 18 4.07 -9.92 14.21
N GLY A 19 5.25 -10.51 13.96
CA GLY A 19 5.50 -11.36 12.80
C GLY A 19 4.60 -12.61 12.74
N THR A 20 4.15 -13.13 13.89
CA THR A 20 3.22 -14.27 13.95
C THR A 20 1.82 -13.87 13.49
N VAL A 21 1.36 -12.68 13.90
CA VAL A 21 0.08 -12.10 13.46
C VAL A 21 0.12 -11.81 11.97
N LEU A 22 1.18 -11.19 11.47
CA LEU A 22 1.39 -10.91 10.04
C LEU A 22 1.42 -12.19 9.20
N ALA A 23 2.13 -13.24 9.66
CA ALA A 23 2.18 -14.52 8.95
C ALA A 23 0.81 -15.18 8.85
N ALA A 24 0.03 -15.19 9.94
CA ALA A 24 -1.33 -15.72 9.95
C ALA A 24 -2.28 -14.95 9.02
N ILE A 25 -2.16 -13.61 8.96
CA ILE A 25 -2.91 -12.79 7.99
C ILE A 25 -2.48 -13.14 6.56
N GLY A 26 -1.18 -13.34 6.35
CA GLY A 26 -0.59 -13.77 5.08
C GLY A 26 -1.22 -15.05 4.53
N ASP A 27 -1.24 -16.09 5.36
CA ASP A 27 -1.81 -17.40 5.03
C ASP A 27 -3.32 -17.29 4.74
N ALA A 28 -4.07 -16.57 5.58
CA ALA A 28 -5.52 -16.39 5.41
C ALA A 28 -5.89 -15.60 4.14
N ALA A 29 -5.03 -14.69 3.70
CA ALA A 29 -5.22 -13.89 2.50
C ALA A 29 -4.65 -14.53 1.22
N GLY A 30 -4.28 -15.82 1.28
CA GLY A 30 -3.97 -16.65 0.11
C GLY A 30 -2.49 -16.73 -0.28
N LEU A 31 -1.56 -16.28 0.58
CA LEU A 31 -0.15 -16.62 0.39
C LEU A 31 0.09 -18.10 0.66
N SER A 32 1.10 -18.67 0.02
CA SER A 32 1.54 -20.04 0.31
C SER A 32 1.86 -20.18 1.81
N PRO A 33 1.36 -21.23 2.49
CA PRO A 33 1.56 -21.40 3.92
C PRO A 33 3.02 -21.22 4.35
N GLY A 34 3.26 -20.39 5.36
CA GLY A 34 4.59 -20.14 5.90
C GLY A 34 5.50 -19.25 5.05
N ARG A 35 5.11 -18.90 3.81
CA ARG A 35 5.91 -17.99 2.96
C ARG A 35 6.07 -16.63 3.60
N ALA A 36 5.01 -16.09 4.20
CA ALA A 36 5.06 -14.82 4.92
C ALA A 36 6.07 -14.87 6.08
N ALA A 37 6.04 -15.94 6.88
CA ALA A 37 7.00 -16.13 7.97
C ALA A 37 8.45 -16.22 7.46
N THR A 38 8.70 -16.94 6.37
CA THR A 38 10.03 -17.01 5.74
C THR A 38 10.50 -15.63 5.28
N MET A 39 9.62 -14.86 4.62
CA MET A 39 9.97 -13.52 4.14
C MET A 39 10.28 -12.56 5.29
N LEU A 40 9.47 -12.59 6.37
CA LEU A 40 9.67 -11.78 7.57
C LEU A 40 10.97 -12.12 8.33
N ALA A 41 11.45 -13.36 8.22
CA ALA A 41 12.72 -13.79 8.79
C ALA A 41 13.94 -13.45 7.90
N SER A 42 13.74 -12.69 6.82
CA SER A 42 14.77 -12.38 5.82
C SER A 42 14.71 -10.93 5.37
N ASP A 43 15.75 -10.49 4.66
CA ASP A 43 15.80 -9.17 4.02
C ASP A 43 15.36 -9.19 2.54
N GLU A 44 14.72 -10.27 2.07
CA GLU A 44 14.39 -10.49 0.65
C GLU A 44 13.64 -9.29 0.03
N LEU A 45 12.75 -8.67 0.78
CA LEU A 45 11.94 -7.51 0.34
C LEU A 45 12.44 -6.15 0.85
N ALA A 46 13.49 -6.12 1.68
CA ALA A 46 13.95 -4.89 2.32
C ALA A 46 14.35 -3.82 1.28
N LYS A 47 14.98 -4.25 0.18
CA LYS A 47 15.36 -3.36 -0.93
C LYS A 47 14.16 -2.79 -1.68
N GLU A 48 13.11 -3.58 -1.92
CA GLU A 48 11.91 -3.10 -2.60
C GLU A 48 11.13 -2.13 -1.71
N VAL A 49 11.03 -2.39 -0.40
CA VAL A 49 10.42 -1.45 0.57
C VAL A 49 11.21 -0.13 0.61
N ALA A 50 12.55 -0.19 0.64
CA ALA A 50 13.39 1.01 0.60
C ALA A 50 13.23 1.82 -0.70
N LYS A 51 13.06 1.13 -1.83
CA LYS A 51 12.80 1.76 -3.14
C LYS A 51 11.43 2.44 -3.19
N ASP A 52 10.41 1.85 -2.60
CA ASP A 52 9.09 2.47 -2.48
C ASP A 52 9.12 3.69 -1.56
N ALA A 53 9.84 3.62 -0.45
CA ALA A 53 10.07 4.78 0.43
C ALA A 53 10.80 5.91 -0.33
N ALA A 54 11.81 5.58 -1.14
CA ALA A 54 12.52 6.56 -1.95
C ALA A 54 11.60 7.23 -2.98
N ARG A 55 10.69 6.48 -3.62
CA ARG A 55 9.67 7.03 -4.55
C ARG A 55 8.69 7.99 -3.86
N ALA A 56 8.43 7.77 -2.57
CA ALA A 56 7.59 8.64 -1.77
C ALA A 56 8.30 9.93 -1.29
N THR A 57 9.61 10.07 -1.56
CA THR A 57 10.36 11.28 -1.20
C THR A 57 9.73 12.51 -1.84
N GLY A 58 9.44 13.54 -1.03
CA GLY A 58 8.79 14.76 -1.48
C GLY A 58 7.27 14.74 -1.40
N LEU A 59 6.65 13.60 -1.06
CA LEU A 59 5.23 13.56 -0.69
C LEU A 59 5.06 14.11 0.74
N GLY A 60 4.09 15.00 0.93
CA GLY A 60 3.81 15.64 2.23
C GLY A 60 2.97 14.77 3.19
N GLY A 61 2.53 13.59 2.77
CA GLY A 61 1.68 12.71 3.56
C GLY A 61 1.03 11.61 2.72
N VAL A 62 0.31 10.71 3.40
CA VAL A 62 -0.46 9.60 2.80
C VAL A 62 -1.95 9.70 3.16
N PRO A 63 -2.86 9.13 2.33
CA PRO A 63 -2.60 8.52 1.03
C PRO A 63 -2.23 9.56 -0.03
N ALA A 64 -1.43 9.16 -1.02
CA ALA A 64 -1.09 9.98 -2.18
C ALA A 64 -1.16 9.11 -3.43
N VAL A 65 -1.77 9.64 -4.49
CA VAL A 65 -1.96 8.94 -5.76
C VAL A 65 -1.30 9.74 -6.87
N ILE A 66 -0.42 9.10 -7.63
CA ILE A 66 0.22 9.70 -8.80
C ILE A 66 -0.45 9.13 -10.06
N LEU A 67 -1.15 9.98 -10.80
CA LEU A 67 -1.82 9.63 -12.04
C LEU A 67 -0.93 10.00 -13.24
N ASP A 68 -0.66 9.00 -14.07
CA ASP A 68 0.16 9.09 -15.30
C ASP A 68 1.50 9.81 -15.11
N ARG A 69 2.10 9.71 -13.91
CA ARG A 69 3.36 10.40 -13.56
C ARG A 69 3.33 11.93 -13.68
N GLN A 70 2.14 12.54 -13.83
CA GLN A 70 1.97 13.99 -14.04
C GLN A 70 1.15 14.66 -12.95
N LEU A 71 0.07 14.02 -12.52
CA LEU A 71 -0.85 14.61 -11.55
C LEU A 71 -0.75 13.89 -10.21
N ILE A 72 -0.50 14.65 -9.14
CA ILE A 72 -0.46 14.14 -7.77
C ILE A 72 -1.73 14.55 -7.05
N ILE A 73 -2.46 13.58 -6.52
CA ILE A 73 -3.59 13.77 -5.62
C ILE A 73 -3.13 13.43 -4.21
N SER A 74 -3.19 14.41 -3.32
CA SER A 74 -2.78 14.25 -1.92
C SER A 74 -3.98 14.12 -0.99
N GLY A 75 -3.91 13.17 -0.06
CA GLY A 75 -4.94 12.88 0.92
C GLY A 75 -6.08 12.00 0.40
N ALA A 76 -6.95 11.59 1.34
CA ALA A 76 -8.16 10.85 1.03
C ALA A 76 -9.22 11.79 0.46
N GLN A 77 -9.14 12.05 -0.85
CA GLN A 77 -10.08 12.91 -1.56
C GLN A 77 -11.43 12.21 -1.84
N PRO A 78 -12.53 12.96 -2.00
CA PRO A 78 -13.81 12.41 -2.44
C PRO A 78 -13.71 11.66 -3.77
N ALA A 79 -14.58 10.66 -3.96
CA ALA A 79 -14.58 9.82 -5.16
C ALA A 79 -14.79 10.63 -6.44
N GLU A 80 -15.61 11.68 -6.39
CA GLU A 80 -15.90 12.58 -7.51
C GLU A 80 -14.64 13.32 -7.96
N ALA A 81 -13.85 13.83 -7.01
CA ALA A 81 -12.59 14.52 -7.26
C ALA A 81 -11.54 13.57 -7.87
N MET A 82 -11.44 12.34 -7.36
CA MET A 82 -10.57 11.31 -7.95
C MET A 82 -10.98 10.99 -9.39
N ALA A 83 -12.28 10.80 -9.65
CA ALA A 83 -12.79 10.50 -10.99
C ALA A 83 -12.54 11.65 -11.98
N GLU A 84 -12.68 12.90 -11.54
CA GLU A 84 -12.34 14.07 -12.35
C GLU A 84 -10.85 14.14 -12.69
N ALA A 85 -9.99 13.91 -11.70
CA ALA A 85 -8.54 13.90 -11.89
C ALA A 85 -8.08 12.80 -12.86
N ILE A 86 -8.66 11.60 -12.80
CA ILE A 86 -8.41 10.52 -13.77
C ILE A 86 -8.83 10.96 -15.18
N ARG A 87 -10.03 11.53 -15.34
CA ARG A 87 -10.49 12.05 -16.63
C ARG A 87 -9.59 13.16 -17.17
N ALA A 88 -9.05 14.02 -16.30
CA ALA A 88 -8.13 15.07 -16.68
C ALA A 88 -6.80 14.51 -17.19
N ALA A 89 -6.20 13.55 -16.47
CA ALA A 89 -4.94 12.91 -16.85
C ALA A 89 -5.02 12.20 -18.22
N LEU A 90 -6.18 11.63 -18.56
CA LEU A 90 -6.40 10.98 -19.86
C LEU A 90 -6.48 11.95 -21.05
N ARG A 91 -6.81 13.23 -20.82
CA ARG A 91 -6.90 14.24 -21.89
C ARG A 91 -5.56 14.88 -22.24
N THR A 92 -4.58 14.80 -21.35
CA THR A 92 -3.24 15.39 -21.52
C THR A 92 -2.30 14.54 -22.38
N VAL A 93 -2.73 13.36 -22.84
CA VAL A 93 -2.00 12.56 -23.84
C VAL A 93 -2.47 13.00 -25.24
N THR A 94 -1.82 14.01 -25.81
CA THR A 94 -1.86 14.37 -27.25
C THR A 94 -0.46 14.79 -27.66
#